data_AF-A0A077EJT9-F1
#
_entry.id   AF-A0A077EJT9-F1
#
_cell.length_a   1.000
_cell.length_b   1.000
_cell.length_c   1.000
_cell.angle_alpha   90.00
_cell.angle_beta   90.00
_cell.angle_gamma   90.00
#
_symmetry.space_group_name_H-M   'P 1'
#
loop_
_entity.id
_entity.type
_entity.pdbx_description
1 polymer ?
#
loop_
_entity_poly.entity_id
_entity_poly.type
_entity_poly.pdbx_seq_one_letter_code
_entity_poly.pdbx_strand_id
1 'polypeptide(L)'
;RRIRSVGEMAENQFRVGLVRVERAVRERLSMAESEGLMPQDLINAKPVAAAVKEFFGSSQLSQFMDQNNPLSEVTHKRRISALGPGGLTRERAGFEVRDVHATHYGRVCPIETPEGPNIGLINSLATYARTNDYGFLETPFRKVDNGVVTDEIIYVSAIEEAD
;
A
#
# COMPACT_ATOMS: atom_id res chain seq x y z
N ARG A 1 -4.51 -6.35 10.61
CA ARG A 1 -3.57 -6.24 9.45
C ARG A 1 -3.67 -4.82 8.90
N ARG A 2 -2.59 -4.22 8.37
CA ARG A 2 -2.60 -2.87 7.76
C ARG A 2 -2.40 -2.94 6.24
N ILE A 3 -2.96 -1.96 5.54
CA ILE A 3 -2.76 -1.71 4.12
C ILE A 3 -1.57 -0.75 3.96
N ARG A 4 -0.71 -1.03 2.98
CA ARG A 4 0.32 -0.08 2.54
C ARG A 4 -0.19 0.65 1.32
N SER A 5 -0.28 1.97 1.42
CA SER A 5 -0.74 2.81 0.31
C SER A 5 0.37 2.95 -0.75
N VAL A 6 -0.01 3.38 -1.95
CA VAL A 6 0.96 3.68 -3.03
C VAL A 6 1.98 4.72 -2.58
N GLY A 7 1.55 5.72 -1.81
CA GLY A 7 2.42 6.76 -1.25
C GLY A 7 3.50 6.18 -0.35
N GLU A 8 3.13 5.33 0.61
CA GLU A 8 4.09 4.66 1.51
C GLU A 8 5.10 3.80 0.74
N MET A 9 4.65 3.08 -0.29
CA MET A 9 5.53 2.25 -1.11
C MET A 9 6.51 3.10 -1.95
N ALA A 10 6.01 4.17 -2.55
CA ALA A 10 6.85 5.10 -3.32
C ALA A 10 7.87 5.81 -2.42
N GLU A 11 7.46 6.25 -1.23
CA GLU A 11 8.35 6.86 -0.23
C GLU A 11 9.48 5.90 0.18
N ASN A 12 9.16 4.63 0.43
CA ASN A 12 10.16 3.64 0.75
C ASN A 12 11.20 3.46 -0.37
N GLN A 13 10.77 3.42 -1.63
CA GLN A 13 11.70 3.32 -2.77
C GLN A 13 12.51 4.61 -2.96
N PHE A 14 11.88 5.76 -2.74
CA PHE A 14 12.56 7.05 -2.75
C PHE A 14 13.64 7.11 -1.66
N ARG A 15 13.34 6.64 -0.44
CA ARG A 15 14.30 6.55 0.67
C ARG A 15 15.49 5.65 0.32
N VAL A 16 15.26 4.50 -0.32
CA VAL A 16 16.35 3.64 -0.82
C VAL A 16 17.21 4.40 -1.84
N GLY A 17 16.59 5.18 -2.73
CA GLY A 17 17.30 6.08 -3.64
C GLY A 17 18.17 7.11 -2.91
N LEU A 18 17.64 7.75 -1.87
CA LEU A 18 18.36 8.73 -1.05
C LEU A 18 19.55 8.12 -0.31
N VAL A 19 19.41 6.92 0.25
CA VAL A 19 20.53 6.20 0.91
C VAL A 19 21.67 5.92 -0.09
N ARG A 20 21.34 5.59 -1.36
CA ARG A 20 22.34 5.43 -2.42
C ARG A 20 23.05 6.75 -2.74
N VAL A 21 22.32 7.87 -2.74
CA VAL A 21 22.90 9.21 -2.93
C VAL A 21 23.79 9.60 -1.76
N GLU A 22 23.33 9.39 -0.52
CA GLU A 22 24.10 9.65 0.71
C GLU A 22 25.45 8.93 0.67
N ARG A 23 25.44 7.64 0.31
CA ARG A 23 26.68 6.85 0.17
C ARG A 23 27.62 7.44 -0.87
N ALA A 24 27.12 7.78 -2.05
CA ALA A 24 27.94 8.36 -3.13
C ALA A 24 28.51 9.73 -2.73
N VAL A 25 27.73 10.55 -2.02
CA VAL A 25 28.19 11.85 -1.49
C VAL A 25 29.29 11.65 -0.45
N ARG A 26 29.12 10.70 0.50
CA ARG A 26 30.12 10.40 1.53
C ARG A 26 31.43 9.92 0.92
N GLU A 27 31.37 9.02 -0.07
CA GLU A 27 32.55 8.55 -0.80
C GLU A 27 33.26 9.71 -1.52
N ARG A 28 32.54 10.60 -2.21
CA ARG A 28 33.14 11.79 -2.86
C ARG A 28 33.78 12.76 -1.88
N LEU A 29 33.13 13.06 -0.77
CA LEU A 29 33.67 13.91 0.29
C LEU A 29 34.95 13.32 0.92
N SER A 30 35.07 11.99 0.97
CA SER A 30 36.27 11.33 1.51
C SER A 30 37.48 11.37 0.57
N MET A 31 37.27 11.55 -0.74
CA MET A 31 38.32 11.53 -1.75
C MET A 31 38.72 12.91 -2.26
N ALA A 32 37.93 13.94 -1.98
CA ALA A 32 38.12 15.25 -2.57
C ALA A 32 39.01 16.15 -1.68
N GLU A 33 39.94 16.86 -2.32
CA GLU A 33 40.68 17.96 -1.68
C GLU A 33 39.69 19.11 -1.40
N SER A 34 39.72 19.65 -0.17
CA SER A 34 38.65 20.47 0.42
C SER A 34 38.40 21.84 -0.24
N GLU A 35 39.16 22.23 -1.26
CA GLU A 35 39.05 23.55 -1.88
C GLU A 35 38.20 23.53 -3.16
N GLY A 36 37.07 24.23 -3.13
CA GLY A 36 36.26 24.53 -4.33
C GLY A 36 35.08 23.61 -4.62
N LEU A 37 34.78 22.63 -3.78
CA LEU A 37 33.60 21.77 -3.95
C LEU A 37 32.28 22.50 -3.68
N MET A 38 31.40 22.54 -4.69
CA MET A 38 30.05 23.06 -4.53
C MET A 38 29.05 21.92 -4.23
N PRO A 39 27.96 22.16 -3.47
CA PRO A 39 26.97 21.13 -3.15
C PRO A 39 26.36 20.42 -4.37
N GLN A 40 26.21 21.13 -5.49
CA GLN A 40 25.71 20.58 -6.75
C GLN A 40 26.64 19.50 -7.36
N ASP A 41 27.94 19.55 -7.07
CA ASP A 41 28.93 18.59 -7.58
C ASP A 41 28.88 17.27 -6.80
N LEU A 42 28.38 17.33 -5.57
CA LEU A 42 28.23 16.17 -4.69
C LEU A 42 26.95 15.38 -5.00
N ILE A 43 25.86 16.08 -5.32
CA ILE A 43 24.54 15.47 -5.47
C ILE A 43 24.34 14.94 -6.90
N ASN A 44 24.00 13.65 -7.01
CA ASN A 44 23.62 13.03 -8.27
C ASN A 44 22.19 12.50 -8.18
N ALA A 45 21.30 12.96 -9.08
CA ALA A 45 19.91 12.53 -9.10
C ALA A 45 19.69 11.14 -9.74
N LYS A 46 20.67 10.61 -10.50
CA LYS A 46 20.52 9.33 -11.21
C LYS A 46 20.12 8.14 -10.33
N PRO A 47 20.69 7.94 -9.11
CA PRO A 47 20.31 6.81 -8.26
C PRO A 47 18.85 6.87 -7.78
N VAL A 48 18.34 8.06 -7.47
CA VAL A 48 16.95 8.28 -7.08
C VAL A 48 16.03 8.06 -8.27
N ALA A 49 16.33 8.67 -9.42
CA ALA A 49 15.55 8.50 -10.64
C ALA A 49 15.49 7.03 -11.08
N ALA A 50 16.60 6.29 -10.97
CA ALA A 50 16.63 4.86 -11.27
C ALA A 50 15.74 4.05 -10.31
N ALA A 51 15.81 4.30 -8.99
CA ALA A 51 14.98 3.59 -8.01
C ALA A 51 13.47 3.83 -8.25
N VAL A 52 13.08 5.08 -8.54
CA VAL A 52 11.68 5.42 -8.86
C VAL A 52 11.25 4.78 -10.18
N LYS A 53 12.09 4.84 -11.22
CA LYS A 53 11.79 4.23 -12.53
C LYS A 53 11.65 2.71 -12.43
N GLU A 54 12.50 2.05 -11.66
CA GLU A 54 12.42 0.61 -11.41
C GLU A 54 11.10 0.27 -10.70
N PHE A 55 10.73 1.01 -9.66
CA PHE A 55 9.47 0.79 -8.95
C PHE A 55 8.24 0.88 -9.86
N PHE A 56 8.12 1.93 -10.67
CA PHE A 56 6.95 2.06 -11.56
C PHE A 56 7.05 1.20 -12.83
N GLY A 57 8.26 0.85 -13.27
CA GLY A 57 8.48 0.12 -14.52
C GLY A 57 8.43 -1.40 -14.39
N SER A 58 8.89 -1.98 -13.28
CA SER A 58 9.06 -3.44 -13.15
C SER A 58 8.53 -4.04 -11.85
N SER A 59 7.99 -3.24 -10.92
CA SER A 59 7.39 -3.77 -9.70
C SER A 59 6.19 -4.66 -10.01
N GLN A 60 6.08 -5.78 -9.28
CA GLN A 60 4.91 -6.67 -9.34
C GLN A 60 3.59 -5.97 -8.97
N LEU A 61 3.68 -4.86 -8.23
CA LEU A 61 2.53 -4.04 -7.85
C LEU A 61 2.19 -2.96 -8.89
N SER A 62 3.06 -2.71 -9.87
CA SER A 62 2.80 -1.84 -11.01
C SER A 62 2.18 -2.68 -12.13
N GLN A 63 0.85 -2.76 -12.13
CA GLN A 63 0.10 -3.59 -13.05
C GLN A 63 -0.42 -2.76 -14.24
N PHE A 64 -0.53 -3.39 -15.40
CA PHE A 64 -1.28 -2.80 -16.51
C PHE A 64 -2.74 -2.66 -16.12
N MET A 65 -3.28 -1.45 -16.25
CA MET A 65 -4.66 -1.15 -15.86
C MET A 65 -5.65 -1.94 -16.72
N ASP A 66 -6.72 -2.41 -16.09
CA ASP A 66 -7.84 -3.03 -16.79
C ASP A 66 -8.78 -1.92 -17.25
N GLN A 67 -8.74 -1.63 -18.56
CA GLN A 67 -9.42 -0.51 -19.20
C GLN A 67 -10.56 -0.97 -20.12
N ASN A 68 -11.12 -2.16 -19.88
CA ASN A 68 -12.22 -2.67 -20.69
C ASN A 68 -13.50 -1.81 -20.52
N ASN A 69 -13.73 -1.26 -19.33
CA ASN A 69 -14.85 -0.37 -19.03
C ASN A 69 -14.54 0.45 -17.75
N PRO A 70 -15.30 1.54 -17.49
CA PRO A 70 -15.05 2.41 -16.33
C PRO A 70 -15.15 1.69 -14.97
N LEU A 71 -16.01 0.68 -14.83
CA LEU A 71 -16.14 -0.08 -13.59
C LEU A 71 -14.89 -0.93 -13.34
N SER A 72 -14.36 -1.60 -14.37
CA SER A 72 -13.08 -2.33 -14.30
C SER A 72 -11.94 -1.43 -13.83
N GLU A 73 -11.86 -0.19 -14.33
CA GLU A 73 -10.82 0.75 -13.90
C GLU A 73 -10.93 1.12 -12.43
N VAL A 74 -12.15 1.40 -11.95
CA VAL A 74 -12.40 1.76 -10.55
C VAL A 74 -12.11 0.57 -9.63
N THR A 75 -12.56 -0.63 -10.00
CA THR A 75 -12.31 -1.86 -9.24
C THR A 75 -10.82 -2.18 -9.18
N HIS A 76 -10.08 -2.05 -10.30
CA HIS A 76 -8.64 -2.29 -10.31
C HIS A 76 -7.91 -1.33 -9.36
N LYS A 77 -8.25 -0.03 -9.37
CA LYS A 77 -7.66 0.96 -8.46
C LYS A 77 -7.97 0.71 -6.98
N ARG A 78 -9.07 0.02 -6.67
CA ARG A 78 -9.50 -0.32 -5.29
C ARG A 78 -9.10 -1.73 -4.84
N ARG A 79 -8.25 -2.41 -5.60
CA ARG A 79 -7.75 -3.75 -5.30
C ARG A 79 -6.67 -3.72 -4.23
N ILE A 80 -6.73 -4.68 -3.31
CA ILE A 80 -5.72 -4.94 -2.29
C ILE A 80 -5.06 -6.29 -2.56
N SER A 81 -3.74 -6.35 -2.36
CA SER A 81 -2.94 -7.55 -2.61
C SER A 81 -2.12 -7.90 -1.38
N ALA A 82 -2.20 -9.15 -0.94
CA ALA A 82 -1.29 -9.73 0.05
C ALA A 82 0.04 -10.18 -0.58
N LEU A 83 0.11 -10.23 -1.91
CA LEU A 83 1.31 -10.54 -2.69
C LEU A 83 2.16 -9.30 -2.91
N GLY A 84 3.49 -9.47 -2.90
CA GLY A 84 4.46 -8.43 -3.26
C GLY A 84 5.65 -8.38 -2.30
N PRO A 85 6.58 -7.43 -2.52
CA PRO A 85 7.74 -7.26 -1.65
C PRO A 85 7.35 -7.00 -0.19
N GLY A 86 7.80 -7.87 0.72
CA GLY A 86 7.45 -7.82 2.14
C GLY A 86 6.05 -8.34 2.48
N GLY A 87 5.34 -8.93 1.51
CA GLY A 87 4.10 -9.68 1.68
C GLY A 87 4.33 -11.19 1.63
N LEU A 88 3.29 -11.93 1.25
CA LEU A 88 3.34 -13.38 1.09
C LEU A 88 3.72 -13.77 -0.34
N THR A 89 4.40 -14.91 -0.47
CA THR A 89 4.49 -15.60 -1.77
C THR A 89 3.31 -16.54 -1.93
N ARG A 90 2.91 -16.82 -3.17
CA ARG A 90 1.77 -17.72 -3.46
C ARG A 90 1.91 -19.09 -2.80
N GLU A 91 3.12 -19.64 -2.78
CA GLU A 91 3.46 -20.96 -2.24
C GLU A 91 3.44 -21.00 -0.69
N ARG A 92 3.68 -19.86 -0.04
CA ARG A 92 3.71 -19.75 1.43
C ARG A 92 2.38 -19.28 2.02
N ALA A 93 1.40 -18.96 1.18
CA ALA A 93 0.09 -18.50 1.60
C ALA A 93 -0.80 -19.68 2.02
N GLY A 94 -0.85 -19.94 3.32
CA GLY A 94 -1.71 -20.96 3.93
C GLY A 94 -3.21 -20.64 3.86
N PHE A 95 -4.02 -21.50 4.45
CA PHE A 95 -5.48 -21.38 4.45
C PHE A 95 -5.98 -20.16 5.25
N GLU A 96 -5.42 -19.92 6.43
CA GLU A 96 -5.81 -18.83 7.35
C GLU A 96 -5.67 -17.42 6.77
N VAL A 97 -4.83 -17.24 5.74
CA VAL A 97 -4.65 -15.93 5.10
C VAL A 97 -5.61 -15.70 3.94
N ARG A 98 -6.25 -16.77 3.43
CA ARG A 98 -7.18 -16.73 2.29
C ARG A 98 -8.64 -16.66 2.74
N ASP A 99 -8.95 -17.20 3.90
CA ASP A 99 -10.30 -17.22 4.44
C ASP A 99 -10.86 -15.83 4.73
N VAL A 100 -12.19 -15.75 4.66
CA VAL A 100 -12.94 -14.55 5.05
C VAL A 100 -13.01 -14.49 6.57
N HIS A 101 -12.41 -13.45 7.14
CA HIS A 101 -12.47 -13.19 8.58
C HIS A 101 -13.67 -12.30 8.92
N ALA A 102 -14.23 -12.41 10.13
CA ALA A 102 -15.36 -11.59 10.58
C ALA A 102 -15.08 -10.07 10.43
N THR A 103 -13.85 -9.64 10.72
CA THR A 103 -13.42 -8.24 10.61
C THR A 103 -13.40 -7.72 9.16
N HIS A 104 -13.55 -8.57 8.15
CA HIS A 104 -13.70 -8.13 6.75
C HIS A 104 -15.04 -7.43 6.52
N TYR A 105 -16.03 -7.63 7.39
CA TYR A 105 -17.33 -6.98 7.29
C TYR A 105 -17.18 -5.46 7.15
N GLY A 106 -17.76 -4.92 6.07
CA GLY A 106 -17.68 -3.49 5.75
C GLY A 106 -16.31 -2.96 5.30
N ARG A 107 -15.24 -3.77 5.34
CA ARG A 107 -13.86 -3.36 5.05
C ARG A 107 -13.29 -3.99 3.79
N VAL A 108 -13.47 -5.30 3.61
CA VAL A 108 -12.98 -6.08 2.47
C VAL A 108 -14.14 -6.85 1.85
N CYS A 109 -14.27 -6.81 0.53
CA CYS A 109 -15.32 -7.53 -0.16
C CYS A 109 -15.07 -9.06 -0.05
N PRO A 110 -16.04 -9.85 0.44
CA PRO A 110 -15.89 -11.31 0.53
C PRO A 110 -16.13 -12.02 -0.80
N ILE A 111 -16.65 -11.31 -1.81
CA ILE A 111 -17.01 -11.88 -3.12
C ILE A 111 -15.95 -11.56 -4.17
N GLU A 112 -15.48 -10.32 -4.22
CA GLU A 112 -14.57 -9.81 -5.25
C GLU A 112 -13.12 -10.26 -4.98
N THR A 113 -12.87 -11.54 -5.23
CA THR A 113 -11.56 -12.19 -5.27
C THR A 113 -11.47 -13.01 -6.56
N PRO A 114 -10.31 -13.02 -7.26
CA PRO A 114 -10.14 -13.91 -8.40
C PRO A 114 -10.20 -15.36 -7.95
N GLU A 115 -10.82 -16.21 -8.77
CA GLU A 115 -10.78 -17.65 -8.58
C GLU A 115 -9.38 -18.23 -8.88
N GLY A 116 -9.14 -19.46 -8.43
CA GLY A 116 -7.90 -20.19 -8.69
C GLY A 116 -6.74 -19.79 -7.75
N PRO A 117 -5.47 -19.79 -8.21
CA PRO A 117 -4.30 -19.71 -7.33
C PRO A 117 -4.22 -18.45 -6.44
N ASN A 118 -4.85 -17.36 -6.87
CA ASN A 118 -4.82 -16.07 -6.16
C ASN A 118 -6.02 -15.85 -5.23
N ILE A 119 -6.91 -16.84 -5.08
CA ILE A 119 -8.10 -16.73 -4.23
C ILE A 119 -7.76 -16.32 -2.80
N GLY A 120 -8.43 -15.29 -2.29
CA GLY A 120 -8.24 -14.73 -0.95
C GLY A 120 -6.96 -13.90 -0.77
N LEU A 121 -6.02 -13.91 -1.73
CA LEU A 121 -4.79 -13.12 -1.68
C LEU A 121 -4.91 -11.77 -2.39
N ILE A 122 -5.84 -11.69 -3.32
CA ILE A 122 -6.21 -10.46 -4.00
C ILE A 122 -7.69 -10.24 -3.67
N ASN A 123 -7.99 -9.13 -3.02
CA ASN A 123 -9.36 -8.77 -2.68
C ASN A 123 -9.63 -7.32 -3.12
N SER A 124 -10.86 -6.87 -2.99
CA SER A 124 -11.22 -5.47 -3.22
C SER A 124 -11.74 -4.83 -1.93
N LEU A 125 -11.52 -3.51 -1.79
CA LEU A 125 -12.11 -2.74 -0.70
C LEU A 125 -13.64 -2.76 -0.79
N ALA A 126 -14.30 -2.85 0.35
CA ALA A 126 -15.75 -2.66 0.41
C ALA A 126 -16.13 -1.21 0.04
N THR A 127 -17.42 -0.97 -0.26
CA THR A 127 -17.91 0.30 -0.84
C THR A 127 -17.57 1.52 0.01
N TYR A 128 -17.85 1.47 1.31
CA TYR A 128 -17.61 2.58 2.24
C TYR A 128 -16.31 2.46 3.04
N ALA A 129 -15.52 1.41 2.78
CA ALA A 129 -14.26 1.22 3.47
C ALA A 129 -13.29 2.37 3.14
N ARG A 130 -12.61 2.86 4.17
CA ARG A 130 -11.53 3.85 4.04
C ARG A 130 -10.31 3.40 4.83
N THR A 131 -9.15 3.93 4.47
CA THR A 131 -7.90 3.70 5.19
C THR A 131 -7.63 4.91 6.08
N ASN A 132 -7.27 4.68 7.34
CA ASN A 132 -6.85 5.74 8.25
C ASN A 132 -5.36 6.08 8.13
N ASP A 133 -4.91 7.06 8.90
CA ASP A 133 -3.53 7.57 8.84
C ASP A 133 -2.47 6.51 9.16
N TYR A 134 -2.85 5.47 9.90
CA TYR A 134 -1.97 4.37 10.28
C TYR A 134 -2.01 3.19 9.30
N GLY A 135 -2.85 3.25 8.26
CA GLY A 135 -3.01 2.19 7.28
C GLY A 135 -4.04 1.12 7.65
N PHE A 136 -4.85 1.31 8.70
CA PHE A 136 -5.93 0.38 9.03
C PHE A 136 -7.21 0.70 8.28
N LEU A 137 -7.99 -0.33 7.97
CA LEU A 137 -9.29 -0.16 7.34
C LEU A 137 -10.35 0.15 8.39
N GLU A 138 -11.15 1.16 8.11
CA GLU A 138 -12.30 1.57 8.87
C GLU A 138 -13.56 1.42 8.01
N THR A 139 -14.66 1.07 8.66
CA THR A 139 -15.99 1.00 8.03
C THR A 139 -16.95 1.87 8.83
N PRO A 140 -17.94 2.52 8.18
CA PRO A 140 -18.91 3.32 8.89
C PRO A 140 -19.90 2.46 9.68
N PHE A 141 -20.28 2.95 10.85
CA PHE A 141 -21.39 2.48 11.68
C PHE A 141 -22.27 3.68 12.05
N ARG A 142 -23.54 3.42 12.31
CA ARG A 142 -24.46 4.41 12.88
C ARG A 142 -24.46 4.27 14.39
N LYS A 143 -24.32 5.38 15.09
CA LYS A 143 -24.41 5.39 16.55
C LYS A 143 -25.85 5.16 17.00
N VAL A 144 -26.01 4.30 17.99
CA VAL A 144 -27.30 4.05 18.65
C VAL A 144 -27.21 4.59 20.07
N ASP A 145 -28.12 5.48 20.43
CA ASP A 145 -28.22 6.04 21.78
C ASP A 145 -29.58 5.68 22.38
N ASN A 146 -29.57 5.03 23.54
CA ASN A 146 -30.79 4.59 24.24
C ASN A 146 -31.81 3.83 23.35
N GLY A 147 -31.32 2.97 22.45
CA GLY A 147 -32.15 2.19 21.52
C GLY A 147 -32.67 2.98 20.31
N VAL A 148 -32.31 4.26 20.18
CA VAL A 148 -32.66 5.10 19.03
C VAL A 148 -31.46 5.22 18.10
N VAL A 149 -31.68 4.90 16.83
CA VAL A 149 -30.65 5.04 15.79
C VAL A 149 -30.49 6.53 15.43
N THR A 150 -29.26 7.04 15.52
CA THR A 150 -28.93 8.43 15.17
C THR A 150 -28.44 8.53 13.72
N ASP A 151 -28.38 9.76 13.17
CA ASP A 151 -27.75 10.03 11.87
C ASP A 151 -26.24 10.27 11.96
N GLU A 152 -25.65 10.13 13.17
CA GLU A 152 -24.20 10.23 13.38
C GLU A 152 -23.50 8.98 12.82
N ILE A 153 -22.59 9.19 11.87
CA ILE A 153 -21.75 8.14 11.28
C ILE A 153 -20.37 8.19 11.94
N ILE A 154 -20.01 7.10 12.59
CA ILE A 154 -18.67 6.88 13.14
C ILE A 154 -17.95 5.84 12.28
N TYR A 155 -16.67 6.06 12.02
CA TYR A 155 -15.84 5.09 11.33
C TYR A 155 -15.03 4.32 12.35
N VAL A 156 -15.17 3.00 12.32
CA VAL A 156 -14.65 2.12 13.37
C VAL A 156 -13.64 1.16 12.75
N SER A 157 -12.45 1.13 13.34
CA SER A 157 -11.41 0.18 12.99
C SER A 157 -11.77 -1.24 13.46
N ALA A 158 -11.08 -2.26 12.95
CA ALA A 158 -11.31 -3.63 13.39
C ALA A 158 -10.92 -3.88 14.86
N ILE A 159 -10.14 -2.98 15.47
CA ILE A 159 -9.71 -3.07 16.86
C ILE A 159 -10.84 -2.52 17.75
N GLU A 160 -11.32 -1.31 17.44
CA GLU A 160 -12.40 -0.65 18.19
C GLU A 160 -13.76 -1.37 18.07
N GLU A 161 -13.98 -2.17 17.02
CA GLU A 161 -15.20 -3.00 16.89
C GLU A 161 -15.19 -4.23 17.82
N ALA A 162 -14.00 -4.70 18.21
CA ALA A 162 -13.86 -5.88 19.04
C ALA A 162 -13.92 -5.56 20.55
N ASP A 163 -13.74 -4.28 20.91
CA ASP A 163 -13.88 -3.75 22.27
C ASP A 163 -15.36 -3.47 22.61
#